data_AF-A0A5C6Z1K5-F1
#
_entry.id   AF-A0A5C6Z1K5-F1
#
_cell.length_a   1.000
_cell.length_b   1.000
_cell.length_c   1.000
_cell.angle_alpha   90.00
_cell.angle_beta   90.00
_cell.angle_gamma   90.00
#
_symmetry.space_group_name_H-M   'P 1'
#
loop_
_entity.id
_entity.type
_entity.pdbx_description
1 polymer ?
#
loop_
_entity_poly.entity_id
_entity_poly.type
_entity_poly.pdbx_seq_one_letter_code
_entity_poly.pdbx_strand_id
1 'polypeptide(L)'
;MSYFTKMLYNRQRDKCWLNVRFKIMEHQNHCFRFPEFLFDIVDEAEYHRIEEKRFPLFIGSQFGIHPKPEKYFQDSKEPVLVGILAKSMLSGHVAGLKIAYYIDGQFTELSFLSNMTYN
;
A
#
# COMPACT_ATOMS: atom_id res chain seq x y z
N MET A 1 -13.62 -3.15 -17.50
CA MET A 1 -13.73 -2.44 -16.21
C MET A 1 -12.32 -2.15 -15.71
N SER A 2 -12.01 -0.90 -15.36
CA SER A 2 -10.67 -0.49 -14.90
C SER A 2 -10.29 -1.23 -13.61
N TYR A 3 -9.01 -1.60 -13.45
CA TYR A 3 -8.47 -2.26 -12.25
C TYR A 3 -8.77 -1.46 -10.97
N PHE A 4 -8.76 -0.14 -11.08
CA PHE A 4 -9.12 0.76 -9.98
C PHE A 4 -10.57 0.59 -9.55
N THR A 5 -11.49 0.39 -10.49
CA THR A 5 -12.91 0.19 -10.17
C THR A 5 -13.14 -1.06 -9.31
N LYS A 6 -12.40 -2.15 -9.55
CA LYS A 6 -12.50 -3.39 -8.75
C LYS A 6 -11.91 -3.23 -7.36
N MET A 7 -10.77 -2.56 -7.25
CA MET A 7 -10.17 -2.25 -5.94
C MET A 7 -11.11 -1.35 -5.11
N LEU A 8 -11.71 -0.33 -5.72
CA LEU A 8 -12.71 0.52 -5.06
C LEU A 8 -13.95 -0.27 -4.66
N TYR A 9 -14.41 -1.21 -5.49
CA TYR A 9 -15.50 -2.11 -5.14
C TYR A 9 -15.17 -3.00 -3.94
N ASN A 10 -13.98 -3.60 -3.90
CA ASN A 10 -13.55 -4.42 -2.76
C ASN A 10 -13.38 -3.59 -1.48
N ARG A 11 -12.93 -2.35 -1.61
CA ARG A 11 -12.88 -1.39 -0.51
C ARG A 11 -14.28 -1.01 0.01
N GLN A 12 -15.27 -0.89 -0.86
CA GLN A 12 -16.67 -0.66 -0.47
C GLN A 12 -17.27 -1.89 0.24
N ARG A 13 -16.85 -3.09 -0.15
CA ARG A 13 -17.27 -4.34 0.50
C ARG A 13 -16.65 -4.50 1.88
N ASP A 14 -15.37 -4.19 2.02
CA ASP A 14 -14.63 -4.23 3.27
C ASP A 14 -14.58 -2.83 3.93
N LYS A 15 -15.69 -2.49 4.60
CA LYS A 15 -15.96 -1.14 5.13
C LYS A 15 -14.87 -0.61 6.06
N CYS A 16 -14.05 -1.48 6.65
CA CYS A 16 -12.93 -1.12 7.52
C CYS A 16 -11.93 -0.18 6.83
N TRP A 17 -11.83 -0.24 5.50
CA TRP A 17 -10.82 0.51 4.74
C TRP A 17 -11.37 1.75 4.04
N LEU A 18 -12.67 2.05 4.16
CA LEU A 18 -13.36 3.10 3.38
C LEU A 18 -12.78 4.51 3.55
N ASN A 19 -12.18 4.79 4.69
CA ASN A 19 -11.62 6.12 5.02
C ASN A 19 -10.09 6.14 5.07
N VAL A 20 -9.43 5.03 4.75
CA VAL A 20 -7.96 4.93 4.73
C VAL A 20 -7.36 5.65 3.52
N ARG A 21 -6.33 6.46 3.73
CA ARG A 21 -5.49 7.01 2.67
C ARG A 21 -4.08 6.43 2.79
N PHE A 22 -3.34 6.50 1.69
CA PHE A 22 -2.00 5.97 1.61
C PHE A 22 -0.99 7.11 1.48
N LYS A 23 0.03 7.12 2.32
CA LYS A 23 1.12 8.10 2.25
C LYS A 23 2.12 7.63 1.21
N ILE A 24 2.48 8.52 0.29
CA ILE A 24 3.53 8.29 -0.71
C ILE A 24 4.56 9.41 -0.62
N MET A 25 5.84 9.10 -0.78
CA MET A 25 6.85 10.13 -0.95
C MET A 25 6.86 10.62 -2.39
N GLU A 26 7.22 11.89 -2.61
CA GLU A 26 7.17 12.55 -3.92
C GLU A 26 7.93 11.76 -5.01
N HIS A 27 9.10 11.22 -4.68
CA HIS A 27 9.90 10.41 -5.61
C HIS A 27 9.24 9.08 -6.03
N GLN A 28 8.24 8.59 -5.29
CA GLN A 28 7.50 7.37 -5.60
C GLN A 28 6.29 7.62 -6.52
N ASN A 29 5.78 8.85 -6.54
CA ASN A 29 4.58 9.23 -7.29
C ASN A 29 4.77 9.03 -8.81
N HIS A 30 6.01 9.14 -9.30
CA HIS A 30 6.31 8.94 -10.72
C HIS A 30 6.21 7.48 -11.20
N CYS A 31 6.15 6.50 -10.29
CA CYS A 31 6.23 5.08 -10.63
C CYS A 31 4.89 4.47 -11.07
N PHE A 32 3.77 5.16 -10.85
CA PHE A 32 2.43 4.67 -11.20
C PHE A 32 1.39 5.81 -11.24
N ARG A 33 0.39 5.71 -12.12
CA ARG A 33 -0.81 6.55 -12.04
C ARG A 33 -1.84 5.85 -11.18
N PHE A 34 -2.19 6.43 -10.05
CA PHE A 34 -3.22 5.93 -9.13
C PHE A 34 -4.22 7.06 -8.87
N PRO A 35 -5.47 6.78 -8.44
CA PRO A 35 -6.42 7.85 -8.13
C PRO A 35 -5.97 8.71 -6.93
N GLU A 36 -5.78 10.01 -7.14
CA GLU A 36 -5.25 10.97 -6.15
C GLU A 36 -6.02 10.99 -4.82
N PHE A 37 -7.31 10.66 -4.82
CA PHE A 37 -8.09 10.60 -3.59
C PHE A 37 -7.71 9.43 -2.67
N LEU A 38 -6.89 8.48 -3.13
CA LEU A 38 -6.43 7.34 -2.35
C LEU A 38 -5.11 7.60 -1.63
N PHE A 39 -4.38 8.65 -2.00
CA PHE A 39 -3.06 8.91 -1.44
C PHE A 39 -2.80 10.37 -1.13
N ASP A 40 -1.87 10.57 -0.20
CA ASP A 40 -1.31 11.84 0.17
C ASP A 40 0.18 11.81 -0.19
N ILE A 41 0.63 12.82 -0.93
CA ILE A 41 2.06 13.03 -1.14
C ILE A 41 2.60 13.73 0.10
N VAL A 42 3.56 13.09 0.78
CA VAL A 42 4.09 13.54 2.06
C VAL A 42 5.62 13.53 2.06
N ASP A 43 6.23 14.24 2.99
CA ASP A 43 7.68 14.17 3.24
C ASP A 43 8.07 12.89 4.03
N GLU A 44 9.37 12.67 4.21
CA GLU A 44 9.89 11.49 4.92
C GLU A 44 9.45 11.46 6.41
N ALA A 45 9.35 12.63 7.06
CA ALA A 45 8.95 12.71 8.46
C ALA A 45 7.48 12.31 8.66
N GLU A 46 6.59 12.81 7.80
CA GLU A 46 5.17 12.44 7.81
C GLU A 46 4.95 11.00 7.31
N TYR A 47 5.77 10.50 6.37
CA TYR A 47 5.71 9.11 5.91
C TYR A 47 5.88 8.11 7.07
N HIS A 48 6.74 8.39 8.05
CA HIS A 48 6.96 7.50 9.22
C HIS A 48 5.94 7.65 10.33
N ARG A 49 5.18 8.75 10.36
CA ARG A 49 4.23 8.98 11.44
C ARG A 49 3.13 7.91 11.45
N ILE A 50 2.99 7.18 12.55
CA ILE A 50 1.94 6.17 12.68
C ILE A 50 0.60 6.89 12.85
N GLU A 51 -0.37 6.58 12.01
CA GLU A 51 -1.69 7.21 11.98
C GLU A 51 -2.78 6.18 11.72
N GLU A 52 -3.91 6.32 12.40
CA GLU A 52 -5.03 5.36 12.35
C GLU A 52 -5.62 5.17 10.95
N LYS A 53 -5.58 6.22 10.12
CA LYS A 53 -6.26 6.24 8.80
C LYS A 53 -5.33 6.57 7.64
N ARG A 54 -4.02 6.74 7.87
CA ARG A 54 -3.05 7.10 6.83
C ARG A 54 -1.85 6.18 6.88
N PHE A 55 -1.80 5.22 5.96
CA PHE A 55 -0.81 4.15 5.99
C PHE A 55 0.32 4.44 5.01
N PRO A 56 1.60 4.21 5.36
CA PRO A 56 2.68 4.24 4.39
C PRO A 56 2.45 3.23 3.26
N LEU A 57 2.67 3.66 2.02
CA LEU A 57 2.54 2.82 0.83
C LEU A 57 3.88 2.34 0.32
N PHE A 58 4.00 1.03 0.28
CA PHE A 58 5.10 0.32 -0.32
C PHE A 58 4.74 -0.20 -1.72
N ILE A 59 5.74 -0.37 -2.57
CA ILE A 59 5.65 -0.98 -3.89
C ILE A 59 6.32 -2.35 -3.79
N GLY A 60 5.52 -3.41 -3.82
CA GLY A 60 5.99 -4.79 -3.89
C GLY A 60 6.18 -5.24 -5.33
N SER A 61 7.32 -5.86 -5.63
CA SER A 61 7.62 -6.47 -6.92
C SER A 61 8.34 -7.80 -6.77
N GLN A 62 8.60 -8.50 -7.87
CA GLN A 62 9.45 -9.70 -7.88
C GLN A 62 10.88 -9.45 -7.36
N PHE A 63 11.32 -8.20 -7.29
CA PHE A 63 12.64 -7.79 -6.79
C PHE A 63 12.62 -7.35 -5.32
N GLY A 64 11.46 -7.43 -4.66
CA GLY A 64 11.28 -7.02 -3.28
C GLY A 64 10.36 -5.80 -3.13
N ILE A 65 10.39 -5.22 -1.92
CA ILE A 65 9.49 -4.15 -1.47
C ILE A 65 10.27 -2.84 -1.37
N HIS A 66 9.71 -1.78 -1.96
CA HIS A 66 10.30 -0.44 -1.96
C HIS A 66 9.31 0.62 -1.43
N PRO A 67 9.76 1.57 -0.61
CA PRO A 67 11.13 1.70 -0.12
C PRO A 67 11.38 0.63 0.96
N LYS A 68 12.64 0.38 1.35
CA LYS A 68 12.96 -0.76 2.24
C LYS A 68 12.30 -0.57 3.62
N PRO A 69 11.35 -1.43 4.04
CA PRO A 69 10.60 -1.25 5.28
C PRO A 69 11.49 -1.18 6.53
N GLU A 70 12.59 -1.93 6.52
CA GLU A 70 13.55 -2.00 7.61
C GLU A 70 14.20 -0.64 7.86
N LYS A 71 14.42 0.17 6.81
CA LYS A 71 14.98 1.51 6.97
C LYS A 71 14.10 2.43 7.83
N TYR A 72 12.79 2.14 7.90
CA TYR A 72 11.80 3.06 8.46
C TYR A 72 11.15 2.55 9.75
N PHE A 73 11.01 1.24 9.88
CA PHE A 73 10.24 0.63 10.96
C PHE A 73 11.00 -0.47 11.71
N GLN A 74 12.31 -0.62 11.50
CA GLN A 74 13.13 -1.66 12.17
C GLN A 74 13.10 -1.59 13.69
N ASP A 75 13.00 -0.39 14.27
CA ASP A 75 12.94 -0.22 15.74
C ASP A 75 11.50 -0.11 16.27
N SER A 76 10.49 -0.26 15.41
CA SER A 76 9.10 -0.20 15.84
C SER A 76 8.75 -1.43 16.67
N LYS A 77 8.53 -1.22 17.97
CA LYS A 77 8.03 -2.26 18.89
C LYS A 77 6.54 -2.54 18.74
N GLU A 78 5.84 -1.68 18.00
CA GLU A 78 4.41 -1.81 17.74
C GLU A 78 4.16 -2.19 16.28
N PRO A 79 3.13 -3.03 16.00
CA PRO A 79 2.74 -3.34 14.63
C PRO A 79 2.31 -2.07 13.88
N VAL A 80 2.87 -1.85 12.70
CA VAL A 80 2.50 -0.71 11.83
C VAL A 80 1.59 -1.20 10.71
N LEU A 81 0.44 -0.56 10.51
CA LEU A 81 -0.41 -0.81 9.34
C LEU A 81 0.20 -0.17 8.09
N VAL A 82 0.32 -0.95 7.04
CA VAL A 82 0.97 -0.54 5.78
C VAL A 82 0.16 -0.98 4.57
N GLY A 83 0.29 -0.23 3.47
CA GLY A 83 -0.17 -0.64 2.15
C GLY A 83 0.97 -1.22 1.32
N ILE A 84 0.73 -2.30 0.57
CA ILE A 84 1.71 -2.84 -0.39
C ILE A 84 1.04 -2.95 -1.76
N LEU A 85 1.43 -2.08 -2.67
CA LEU A 85 1.03 -2.10 -4.07
C LEU A 85 1.80 -3.20 -4.80
N ALA A 86 1.13 -4.29 -5.16
CA ALA A 86 1.75 -5.38 -5.91
C ALA A 86 1.85 -4.99 -7.39
N LYS A 87 3.08 -4.84 -7.90
CA LYS A 87 3.37 -4.40 -9.26
C LYS A 87 4.35 -5.34 -9.95
N SER A 88 4.07 -5.65 -11.23
CA SER A 88 5.07 -6.21 -12.14
C SER A 88 5.93 -5.08 -12.70
N MET A 89 7.24 -5.15 -12.46
CA MET A 89 8.19 -4.18 -13.01
C MET A 89 8.36 -4.35 -14.53
N LEU A 90 8.15 -5.56 -15.06
CA LEU A 90 8.34 -5.87 -16.48
C LEU A 90 7.20 -5.34 -17.36
N SER A 91 5.96 -5.39 -16.87
CA SER A 91 4.78 -4.95 -17.64
C SER A 91 4.19 -3.63 -17.12
N GLY A 92 4.71 -3.09 -16.02
CA GLY A 92 4.13 -1.95 -15.31
C GLY A 92 2.77 -2.24 -14.65
N HIS A 93 2.29 -3.49 -14.74
CA HIS A 93 0.97 -3.91 -14.33
C HIS A 93 0.81 -3.93 -12.81
N VAL A 94 -0.31 -3.39 -12.31
CA VAL A 94 -0.67 -3.41 -10.88
C VAL A 94 -1.64 -4.57 -10.64
N ALA A 95 -1.18 -5.57 -9.88
CA ALA A 95 -1.95 -6.77 -9.56
C ALA A 95 -3.00 -6.52 -8.45
N GLY A 96 -2.72 -5.60 -7.52
CA GLY A 96 -3.62 -5.24 -6.44
C GLY A 96 -2.92 -4.48 -5.32
N LEU A 97 -3.67 -4.20 -4.26
CA LEU A 97 -3.21 -3.52 -3.06
C LEU A 97 -3.43 -4.42 -1.84
N LYS A 98 -2.37 -4.71 -1.09
CA LYS A 98 -2.43 -5.45 0.17
C LYS A 98 -2.43 -4.48 1.33
N ILE A 99 -3.16 -4.81 2.37
CA ILE A 99 -3.05 -4.18 3.69
C ILE A 99 -2.44 -5.21 4.62
N ALA A 100 -1.41 -4.82 5.36
CA ALA A 100 -0.67 -5.71 6.24
C ALA A 100 -0.26 -5.01 7.53
N TYR A 101 0.03 -5.79 8.57
CA TYR A 101 0.89 -5.35 9.66
C TYR A 101 2.35 -5.58 9.28
N TYR A 102 3.22 -4.62 9.62
CA TYR A 102 4.66 -4.79 9.63
C TYR A 102 5.16 -4.78 11.08
N ILE A 103 5.85 -5.85 11.49
CA ILE A 103 6.48 -5.97 12.81
C ILE A 103 7.70 -6.90 12.69
N ASP A 104 8.80 -6.57 13.37
CA ASP A 104 10.03 -7.39 13.42
C ASP A 104 10.53 -7.90 12.06
N GLY A 105 10.46 -7.05 11.03
CA GLY A 105 10.92 -7.40 9.68
C GLY A 105 9.95 -8.27 8.88
N GLN A 106 8.75 -8.53 9.39
CA GLN A 106 7.77 -9.40 8.75
C GLN A 106 6.47 -8.67 8.42
N PHE A 107 5.88 -9.02 7.27
CA PHE A 107 4.56 -8.58 6.88
C PHE A 107 3.53 -9.67 7.15
N THR A 108 2.47 -9.34 7.87
CA THR A 108 1.30 -10.20 8.03
C THR A 108 0.13 -9.58 7.29
N GLU A 109 -0.30 -10.20 6.19
CA GLU A 109 -1.40 -9.73 5.35
C GLU A 109 -2.74 -9.80 6.10
N LEU A 110 -3.50 -8.71 6.07
CA LEU A 110 -4.82 -8.59 6.67
C LEU A 110 -5.94 -8.62 5.64
N SER A 111 -5.72 -7.95 4.51
CA SER A 111 -6.69 -7.86 3.44
C SER A 111 -5.98 -7.70 2.11
N PHE A 112 -6.52 -8.33 1.08
CA PHE A 112 -6.04 -8.18 -0.28
C PHE A 112 -7.13 -7.58 -1.16
N LEU A 113 -6.99 -6.29 -1.45
CA LEU A 113 -7.81 -5.56 -2.40
C LEU A 113 -7.32 -5.90 -3.81
N SER A 114 -7.70 -7.10 -4.25
CA SER A 114 -7.21 -7.74 -5.46
C SER A 114 -8.15 -7.61 -6.64
N ASN A 115 -7.63 -7.90 -7.83
CA ASN A 115 -8.44 -8.25 -8.99
C ASN A 115 -8.73 -9.76 -9.00
N MET A 116 -9.50 -10.29 -8.05
CA MET A 116 -10.00 -11.67 -8.18
C MET A 116 -11.21 -11.69 -9.13
N THR A 117 -10.98 -12.06 -10.39
CA THR A 117 -11.97 -12.79 -11.18
C THR A 117 -11.79 -14.25 -10.85
N TYR A 118 -12.73 -14.84 -10.11
CA TYR A 118 -12.98 -16.26 -10.23
C TYR A 118 -13.83 -16.43 -11.50
N ASN A 119 -13.33 -17.23 -12.45
CA ASN A 119 -14.17 -17.80 -13.49
C ASN A 119 -15.03 -18.90 -12.88
#